data_AF-A0A5R8Z0P8-F1
#
_entry.id   AF-A0A5R8Z0P8-F1
#
_cell.length_a   1.000
_cell.length_b   1.000
_cell.length_c   1.000
_cell.angle_alpha   90.00
_cell.angle_beta   90.00
_cell.angle_gamma   90.00
#
_symmetry.space_group_name_H-M   'P 1'
#
loop_
_entity.id
_entity.type
_entity.pdbx_description
1 polymer ?
#
loop_
_entity_poly.entity_id
_entity_poly.type
_entity_poly.pdbx_seq_one_letter_code
_entity_poly.pdbx_strand_id
1 'polypeptide(L)'
;MTLTIFLFLRANPSWLQLTRKQRAKISEESLGATCSGPGMKLRYFDAEAFHARISDIAMIEAEDPKAYYFAIEALRDSALLAEGYFELLEIIPSYEDGFRAYEAAHVA
;
A
#
# COMPACT_ATOMS: atom_id res chain seq x y z
N MET A 1 -3.40 13.35 -14.25
CA MET A 1 -2.27 12.60 -13.65
C MET A 1 -2.85 11.75 -12.54
N THR A 2 -2.48 10.47 -12.47
CA THR A 2 -2.96 9.55 -11.42
C THR A 2 -1.98 9.57 -10.26
N LEU A 3 -2.48 9.66 -9.03
CA LEU A 3 -1.62 9.59 -7.85
C LEU A 3 -1.21 8.13 -7.62
N THR A 4 0.09 7.87 -7.58
CA THR A 4 0.65 6.54 -7.28
C THR A 4 1.36 6.61 -5.94
N ILE A 5 0.98 5.74 -5.00
CA ILE A 5 1.52 5.72 -3.66
C ILE A 5 2.21 4.39 -3.41
N PHE A 6 3.42 4.43 -2.87
CA PHE A 6 4.12 3.24 -2.38
C PHE A 6 4.09 3.21 -0.86
N LEU A 7 3.59 2.12 -0.30
CA LEU A 7 3.62 1.81 1.12
C LEU A 7 4.72 0.78 1.36
N PHE A 8 5.66 1.08 2.25
CA PHE A 8 6.69 0.14 2.66
C PHE A 8 6.32 -0.45 4.01
N LEU A 9 6.22 -1.77 4.03
CA LEU A 9 5.67 -2.54 5.12
C LEU A 9 6.71 -3.51 5.67
N ARG A 10 6.60 -3.81 6.96
CA ARG A 10 7.38 -4.86 7.62
C ARG A 10 6.48 -5.80 8.39
N ALA A 11 6.54 -7.09 8.07
CA ALA A 11 5.91 -8.14 8.84
C ALA A 11 6.64 -8.38 10.16
N ASN A 12 5.89 -8.46 11.26
CA ASN A 12 6.40 -8.82 12.57
C ASN A 12 6.39 -10.34 12.79
N PRO A 13 7.17 -10.90 13.74
CA PRO A 13 7.16 -12.33 14.03
C PRO A 13 5.76 -12.89 14.36
N SER A 14 4.88 -12.09 14.98
CA SER A 14 3.48 -12.44 15.24
C SER A 14 2.72 -12.83 13.96
N TRP A 15 3.00 -12.16 12.84
CA TRP A 15 2.43 -12.50 11.54
C TRP A 15 2.88 -13.88 11.06
N LEU A 16 4.16 -14.19 11.25
CA LEU A 16 4.75 -15.45 10.79
C LEU A 16 4.31 -16.66 11.62
N GLN A 17 3.91 -16.43 12.86
CA GLN A 17 3.31 -17.45 13.74
C GLN A 17 1.91 -17.87 13.31
N LEU A 18 1.19 -17.03 12.55
CA LEU A 18 -0.12 -17.37 12.02
C LEU A 18 -0.03 -18.45 10.94
N THR A 19 -1.08 -19.27 10.85
CA THR A 19 -1.25 -20.17 9.71
C THR A 19 -1.43 -19.38 8.42
N ARG A 20 -1.06 -19.98 7.27
CA ARG A 20 -1.25 -19.35 5.95
C ARG A 20 -2.72 -18.96 5.70
N LYS A 21 -3.68 -19.75 6.21
CA LYS A 21 -5.11 -19.46 6.10
C LYS A 21 -5.52 -18.21 6.88
N GLN A 22 -5.02 -18.05 8.11
CA GLN A 22 -5.27 -16.84 8.91
C GLN A 22 -4.68 -15.61 8.23
N ARG A 23 -3.45 -15.73 7.72
CA ARG A 23 -2.78 -14.66 6.97
C ARG A 23 -3.59 -14.21 5.77
N ALA A 24 -3.99 -15.16 4.91
CA ALA A 24 -4.81 -14.85 3.73
C ALA A 24 -6.10 -14.10 4.09
N LYS A 25 -6.81 -14.57 5.13
CA LYS A 25 -8.03 -13.92 5.61
C LYS A 25 -7.77 -12.47 6.07
N ILE A 26 -6.77 -12.26 6.93
CA ILE A 26 -6.46 -10.92 7.46
C ILE A 26 -6.01 -9.98 6.35
N SER A 27 -5.17 -10.45 5.42
CA SER A 27 -4.70 -9.65 4.28
C SER A 27 -5.85 -9.22 3.36
N GLU A 28 -6.77 -10.13 3.07
CA GLU A 28 -7.96 -9.86 2.25
C GLU A 28 -8.91 -8.86 2.92
N GLU A 29 -9.21 -9.05 4.21
CA GLU A 29 -10.06 -8.15 5.00
C GLU A 29 -9.41 -6.79 5.27
N SER A 30 -8.08 -6.67 5.11
CA SER A 30 -7.30 -5.45 5.32
C SER A 30 -6.93 -4.78 4.01
N LEU A 31 -5.70 -5.00 3.50
CA LEU A 31 -5.19 -4.35 2.30
C LEU A 31 -6.07 -4.63 1.08
N GLY A 32 -6.55 -5.87 0.92
CA GLY A 32 -7.42 -6.24 -0.20
C GLY A 32 -8.69 -5.39 -0.23
N ALA A 33 -9.45 -5.39 0.86
CA ALA A 33 -10.74 -4.70 0.95
C ALA A 33 -10.63 -3.18 1.05
N THR A 34 -9.60 -2.65 1.73
CA THR A 34 -9.46 -1.20 1.97
C THR A 34 -8.79 -0.47 0.82
N CYS A 35 -7.86 -1.14 0.11
CA CYS A 35 -7.04 -0.50 -0.92
C CYS A 35 -7.39 -0.95 -2.35
N SER A 36 -8.46 -1.73 -2.53
CA SER A 36 -8.96 -2.14 -3.85
C SER A 36 -10.44 -1.76 -3.99
N GLY A 37 -10.78 -0.91 -4.97
CA GLY A 37 -12.14 -0.43 -5.17
C GLY A 37 -12.26 0.52 -6.37
N PRO A 38 -13.45 1.06 -6.65
CA PRO A 38 -13.62 2.03 -7.74
C PRO A 38 -12.66 3.22 -7.58
N GLY A 39 -11.87 3.50 -8.62
CA GLY A 39 -10.88 4.59 -8.61
C GLY A 39 -9.60 4.27 -7.83
N MET A 40 -9.41 3.03 -7.37
CA MET A 40 -8.20 2.57 -6.70
C MET A 40 -7.70 1.21 -7.23
N LYS A 41 -6.40 1.08 -7.44
CA LYS A 41 -5.79 -0.21 -7.83
C LYS A 41 -4.62 -0.52 -6.93
N LEU A 42 -4.60 -1.74 -6.39
CA LEU A 42 -3.54 -2.27 -5.55
C LEU A 42 -2.67 -3.27 -6.31
N ARG A 43 -1.35 -3.16 -6.17
CA ARG A 43 -0.36 -4.18 -6.55
C ARG A 43 0.56 -4.44 -5.36
N TYR A 44 1.00 -5.69 -5.22
CA TYR A 44 1.82 -6.13 -4.09
C TYR A 44 3.13 -6.74 -4.57
N PHE A 45 4.20 -6.54 -3.81
CA PHE A 45 5.53 -7.03 -4.11
C PHE A 45 6.24 -7.48 -2.83
N ASP A 46 6.77 -8.70 -2.89
CA ASP A 46 7.56 -9.33 -1.85
C ASP A 46 9.03 -8.85 -1.93
N ALA A 47 9.55 -8.35 -0.82
CA ALA A 47 10.91 -7.81 -0.70
C ALA A 47 11.73 -8.52 0.39
N GLU A 48 11.14 -9.46 1.14
CA GLU A 48 11.70 -10.06 2.35
C GLU A 48 13.00 -10.83 2.13
N ALA A 49 13.23 -11.32 0.91
CA ALA A 49 14.47 -12.02 0.55
C ALA A 49 15.64 -11.05 0.24
N PHE A 50 15.34 -9.78 -0.03
CA PHE A 50 16.29 -8.83 -0.63
C PHE A 50 16.50 -7.56 0.19
N HIS A 51 15.61 -7.26 1.16
CA HIS A 51 15.72 -6.07 1.99
C HIS A 51 15.45 -6.39 3.46
N ALA A 52 16.41 -6.08 4.33
CA ALA A 52 16.35 -6.48 5.74
C ALA A 52 15.29 -5.73 6.57
N ARG A 53 14.90 -4.52 6.14
CA ARG A 53 13.96 -3.66 6.90
C ARG A 53 12.54 -3.67 6.32
N ILE A 54 12.39 -3.92 5.04
CA ILE A 54 11.11 -3.81 4.31
C ILE A 54 10.87 -5.20 3.75
N SER A 55 9.85 -5.87 4.25
CA SER A 55 9.50 -7.19 3.77
C SER A 55 8.52 -7.12 2.61
N ASP A 56 7.72 -6.05 2.52
CA ASP A 56 6.63 -5.98 1.56
C ASP A 56 6.40 -4.56 1.07
N ILE A 57 5.98 -4.43 -0.19
CA ILE A 57 5.66 -3.16 -0.83
C ILE A 57 4.25 -3.24 -1.42
N ALA A 58 3.39 -2.31 -1.03
CA ALA A 58 2.09 -2.10 -1.66
C ALA A 58 2.14 -0.84 -2.53
N MET A 59 1.82 -0.99 -3.82
CA MET A 59 1.65 0.12 -4.75
C MET A 59 0.16 0.36 -4.99
N ILE A 60 -0.29 1.58 -4.72
CA ILE A 60 -1.68 1.99 -4.84
C ILE A 60 -1.76 3.10 -5.89
N GLU A 61 -2.52 2.89 -6.96
CA GLU A 61 -3.02 3.98 -7.79
C GLU A 61 -4.32 4.49 -7.19
N ALA A 62 -4.49 5.81 -7.07
CA ALA A 62 -5.72 6.46 -6.64
C ALA A 62 -6.06 7.63 -7.57
N GLU A 63 -7.31 7.68 -8.02
CA GLU A 63 -7.82 8.80 -8.82
C GLU A 63 -8.15 10.02 -7.96
N ASP A 64 -8.43 9.80 -6.67
CA ASP A 64 -8.80 10.83 -5.69
C ASP A 64 -7.94 10.70 -4.42
N PRO A 65 -7.21 11.77 -4.00
CA PRO A 65 -6.46 11.78 -2.75
C PRO A 65 -7.32 11.49 -1.50
N LYS A 66 -8.61 11.86 -1.51
CA LYS A 66 -9.51 11.59 -0.38
C LYS A 66 -9.84 10.10 -0.28
N ALA A 67 -10.06 9.42 -1.39
CA ALA A 67 -10.24 7.96 -1.42
C ALA A 67 -9.03 7.24 -0.81
N TYR A 68 -7.82 7.64 -1.19
CA TYR A 68 -6.59 7.12 -0.59
C TYR A 68 -6.51 7.40 0.93
N TYR A 69 -6.82 8.61 1.37
CA TYR A 69 -6.79 8.96 2.79
C TYR A 69 -7.73 8.07 3.62
N PHE A 70 -8.96 7.84 3.15
CA PHE A 70 -9.91 6.95 3.83
C PHE A 70 -9.47 5.48 3.81
N ALA A 71 -8.84 5.02 2.73
CA ALA A 71 -8.26 3.69 2.68
C ALA A 71 -7.16 3.50 3.73
N ILE A 72 -6.30 4.49 3.94
CA ILE A 72 -5.27 4.42 4.99
C ILE A 72 -5.88 4.45 6.39
N GLU A 73 -6.91 5.26 6.64
CA GLU A 73 -7.62 5.23 7.94
C GLU A 73 -8.20 3.83 8.21
N ALA A 74 -8.89 3.25 7.23
CA ALA A 74 -9.44 1.90 7.36
C ALA A 74 -8.35 0.82 7.52
N LEU A 75 -7.21 0.97 6.84
CA LEU A 75 -6.08 0.06 6.98
C LEU A 75 -5.44 0.15 8.36
N ARG A 76 -5.34 1.35 8.94
CA ARG A 76 -4.81 1.56 10.31
C ARG A 76 -5.70 0.91 11.37
N ASP A 77 -7.01 0.92 11.15
CA ASP A 77 -7.99 0.27 12.03
C ASP A 77 -8.09 -1.26 11.80
N SER A 78 -7.46 -1.78 10.74
CA SER A 78 -7.53 -3.20 10.41
C SER A 78 -6.61 -4.04 11.30
N ALA A 79 -6.93 -5.32 11.49
CA ALA A 79 -6.11 -6.24 12.28
C ALA A 79 -4.65 -6.30 11.79
N LEU A 80 -4.40 -6.09 10.48
CA LEU A 80 -3.06 -6.10 9.90
C LEU A 80 -2.13 -5.09 10.60
N LEU A 81 -2.62 -3.88 10.90
CA LEU A 81 -1.84 -2.83 11.57
C LEU A 81 -2.19 -2.71 13.07
N ALA A 82 -3.47 -2.70 13.43
CA ALA A 82 -3.94 -2.48 14.80
C ALA A 82 -3.49 -3.58 15.77
N GLU A 83 -3.39 -4.84 15.32
CA GLU A 83 -2.86 -5.95 16.13
C GLU A 83 -1.34 -6.11 15.99
N GLY A 84 -0.68 -5.24 15.22
CA GLY A 84 0.78 -5.21 15.08
C GLY A 84 1.35 -6.38 14.28
N TYR A 85 0.57 -6.99 13.37
CA TYR A 85 1.10 -8.00 12.46
C TYR A 85 2.07 -7.39 11.44
N PHE A 86 1.77 -6.18 10.98
CA PHE A 86 2.64 -5.38 10.15
C PHE A 86 2.86 -3.99 10.75
N GLU A 87 3.98 -3.40 10.35
CA GLU A 87 4.29 -2.01 10.58
C GLU A 87 4.37 -1.27 9.24
N LEU A 88 3.71 -0.12 9.16
CA LEU A 88 3.83 0.82 8.06
C LEU A 88 5.03 1.73 8.30
N LEU A 89 6.09 1.54 7.52
CA LEU A 89 7.36 2.22 7.71
C LEU A 89 7.43 3.54 6.96
N GLU A 90 7.04 3.53 5.68
CA GLU A 90 7.17 4.69 4.79
C GLU A 90 5.98 4.76 3.82
N ILE A 91 5.60 5.99 3.47
CA ILE A 91 4.59 6.30 2.46
C ILE A 91 5.22 7.26 1.47
N ILE A 92 5.24 6.90 0.19
CA ILE A 92 5.84 7.69 -0.88
C ILE A 92 4.78 8.00 -1.95
N PRO A 93 4.06 9.13 -1.84
CA PRO A 93 3.17 9.60 -2.90
C PRO A 93 3.99 10.11 -4.09
N SER A 94 3.54 9.79 -5.30
CA SER A 94 4.27 10.06 -6.54
C SER A 94 3.32 10.21 -7.73
N TYR A 95 3.83 10.76 -8.82
CA TYR A 95 3.15 10.76 -10.11
C TYR A 95 4.02 10.03 -11.12
N GLU A 96 3.46 9.02 -11.79
CA GLU A 96 4.13 8.39 -12.93
C GLU A 96 4.35 9.42 -14.04
N ASP A 97 5.60 9.54 -14.52
CA ASP A 97 6.01 10.45 -15.59
C ASP A 97 5.57 11.92 -15.42
N GLY A 98 5.46 12.42 -14.17
CA GLY A 98 4.92 13.75 -13.91
C GLY A 98 5.64 14.90 -14.62
N PHE A 99 6.95 14.74 -14.89
CA PHE A 99 7.73 15.71 -15.66
C PHE A 99 7.20 15.88 -17.10
N ARG A 100 6.74 14.81 -17.76
CA ARG A 100 6.21 14.87 -19.13
C ARG A 100 4.94 15.70 -19.20
N ALA A 101 4.07 15.57 -18.21
CA ALA A 101 2.83 16.35 -18.12
C ALA A 101 3.14 17.85 -17.96
N TYR A 102 4.17 18.18 -17.16
CA TYR A 102 4.63 19.55 -17.00
C TYR A 102 5.19 20.12 -18.31
N GLU A 103 6.09 19.39 -18.98
CA GLU A 103 6.69 19.79 -20.26
C GLU A 103 5.62 20.04 -21.33
N ALA A 104 4.63 19.14 -21.48
CA ALA A 104 3.54 19.29 -22.44
C ALA A 104 2.67 20.53 -22.20
N ALA A 105 2.60 21.04 -20.97
CA ALA A 105 1.83 22.22 -20.62
C ALA A 105 2.60 23.55 -20.76
N HIS A 106 3.94 23.51 -20.83
CA HIS A 106 4.80 24.70 -20.75
C HIS A 106 5.77 24.86 -21.92
N VAL A 107 5.98 23.82 -22.72
CA VAL A 107 6.75 23.87 -23.97
C VAL A 107 5.75 23.87 -25.13
N ALA A 108 5.14 25.03 -25.37
CA ALA A 108 4.33 25.33 -26.56
C ALA A 108 5.04 26.39 -27.40
#